data_AF-A0A7U3UVT5-F1
#
_entry.id   AF-A0A7U3UVT5-F1
#
_cell.length_a   1.000
_cell.length_b   1.000
_cell.length_c   1.000
_cell.angle_alpha   90.00
_cell.angle_beta   90.00
_cell.angle_gamma   90.00
#
_symmetry.space_group_name_H-M   'P 1'
#
loop_
_entity.id
_entity.type
_entity.pdbx_description
1 polymer ?
#
loop_
_entity_poly.entity_id
_entity_poly.type
_entity_poly.pdbx_seq_one_letter_code
_entity_poly.pdbx_strand_id
1 'polypeptide(L)'
;MRQDNRPGALRRLTAVDEVEAVIGRPAAVIMLKQIGSLDEGCRAVLARSPVAAVGYRDADGARRTDFVGGAPGFARVLSPTRFSCALPGPGDPRGPASFFFLLPGVGEILRVNGTVAGRAGAETAFDVEEAYMHCAQAVLRSRLWQPPPPEAPSAAADTASPSDPADPADAAGTAAGGPLDRPGVAEFLAAAPFLALSTWDSSAGSDTSPRGDRGPVARILDGRTLVIPDRRGNKRADSLHNLLQDDRLSLAALVPGHGGVLHVRGRGAITDDAPLLATLALRGTPPHLALVVDVEHAELVDNDAVTRSRLWTPDARLDRDAAPDMMALAGDHLAANAGAEGAPPAFLLRLLGALPGVTRLMRLVIDRAYRSGLRKEGYDDEPGARRRQSPRRRAGAGGSGGRARSRAGQGDR
;
A
#
# COMPACT_ATOMS: atom_id res chain seq x y z
N MET A 1 25.46 -29.01 17.86
CA MET A 1 24.25 -28.89 18.70
C MET A 1 23.32 -27.91 18.01
N ARG A 2 22.48 -28.39 17.07
CA ARG A 2 21.47 -27.57 16.40
C ARG A 2 20.34 -27.38 17.41
N GLN A 3 20.13 -26.16 17.90
CA GLN A 3 18.96 -25.84 18.70
C GLN A 3 17.74 -25.93 17.80
N ASP A 4 16.96 -26.99 18.01
CA ASP A 4 15.58 -27.13 17.55
C ASP A 4 14.77 -25.98 18.20
N ASN A 5 14.77 -24.82 17.55
CA ASN A 5 13.99 -23.66 18.00
C ASN A 5 12.54 -23.86 17.55
N ARG A 6 11.87 -24.91 18.05
CA ARG A 6 10.41 -24.95 18.00
C ARG A 6 9.94 -23.77 18.86
N PRO A 7 9.21 -22.80 18.31
CA PRO A 7 8.70 -21.71 19.12
C PRO A 7 7.91 -22.32 20.27
N GLY A 8 8.16 -21.87 21.51
CA GLY A 8 7.14 -21.98 22.54
C GLY A 8 5.83 -21.40 21.99
N ALA A 9 4.68 -21.81 22.54
CA ALA A 9 3.40 -21.31 22.07
C ALA A 9 3.41 -19.77 22.04
N LEU A 10 3.44 -19.19 20.83
CA LEU A 10 3.45 -17.75 20.61
C LEU A 10 2.30 -17.13 21.41
N ARG A 11 2.58 -16.10 22.23
CA ARG A 11 1.51 -15.41 22.95
C ARG A 11 0.57 -14.76 21.95
N ARG A 12 -0.73 -15.07 22.04
CA ARG A 12 -1.78 -14.47 21.21
C ARG A 12 -2.63 -13.53 22.04
N LEU A 13 -2.94 -12.36 21.48
CA LEU A 13 -3.94 -11.46 22.03
C LEU A 13 -5.30 -11.85 21.47
N THR A 14 -6.30 -11.98 22.34
CA THR A 14 -7.63 -12.53 22.01
C THR A 14 -8.77 -11.61 22.42
N ALA A 15 -8.48 -10.53 23.13
CA ALA A 15 -9.47 -9.52 23.53
C ALA A 15 -9.04 -8.10 23.13
N VAL A 16 -10.05 -7.24 22.94
CA VAL A 16 -9.86 -5.83 22.55
C VAL A 16 -9.00 -5.09 23.58
N ASP A 17 -9.28 -5.27 24.87
CA ASP A 17 -8.53 -4.61 25.95
C ASP A 17 -7.04 -5.00 25.97
N GLU A 18 -6.69 -6.23 25.56
CA GLU A 18 -5.29 -6.63 25.44
C GLU A 18 -4.57 -5.89 24.31
N VAL A 19 -5.23 -5.74 23.16
CA VAL A 19 -4.70 -4.98 22.02
C VAL A 19 -4.57 -3.51 22.40
N GLU A 20 -5.63 -2.90 22.93
CA GLU A 20 -5.64 -1.49 23.32
C GLU A 20 -4.66 -1.17 24.46
N ALA A 21 -4.36 -2.12 25.35
CA ALA A 21 -3.31 -1.95 26.36
C ALA A 21 -1.92 -1.75 25.74
N VAL A 22 -1.66 -2.33 24.55
CA VAL A 22 -0.38 -2.20 23.86
C VAL A 22 -0.33 -0.96 22.97
N ILE A 23 -1.34 -0.76 22.12
CA ILE A 23 -1.32 0.32 21.11
C ILE A 23 -1.96 1.64 21.59
N GLY A 24 -2.81 1.58 22.62
CA GLY A 24 -3.66 2.67 23.08
C GLY A 24 -4.87 2.92 22.18
N ARG A 25 -5.67 3.92 22.54
CA ARG A 25 -6.87 4.34 21.79
C ARG A 25 -6.58 5.47 20.80
N PRO A 26 -7.34 5.58 19.69
CA PRO A 26 -7.22 6.69 18.77
C PRO A 26 -7.72 7.98 19.43
N ALA A 27 -7.12 9.12 19.07
CA ALA A 27 -7.67 10.42 19.46
C ALA A 27 -9.01 10.65 18.75
N ALA A 28 -10.00 11.26 19.42
CA ALA A 28 -11.34 11.48 18.85
C ALA A 28 -11.30 12.17 17.48
N VAL A 29 -10.42 13.16 17.30
CA VAL A 29 -10.19 13.88 16.03
C VAL A 29 -9.76 12.99 14.85
N ILE A 30 -9.30 11.76 15.08
CA ILE A 30 -9.03 10.78 14.03
C ILE A 30 -10.34 10.17 13.52
N MET A 31 -11.27 9.87 14.42
CA MET A 31 -12.58 9.30 14.09
C MET A 31 -13.51 10.34 13.46
N LEU A 32 -13.42 11.59 13.89
CA LEU A 32 -14.23 12.70 13.36
C LEU A 32 -13.97 13.07 11.89
N LYS A 33 -13.03 12.40 11.21
CA LYS A 33 -12.77 12.60 9.77
C LYS A 33 -13.64 11.70 8.88
N GLN A 34 -14.46 10.86 9.49
CA GLN A 34 -15.35 9.94 8.79
C GLN A 34 -16.67 10.63 8.44
N ILE A 35 -17.06 10.55 7.17
CA ILE A 35 -18.36 11.01 6.70
C ILE A 35 -19.07 9.88 5.95
N GLY A 36 -20.40 9.88 5.92
CA GLY A 36 -21.21 8.85 5.24
C GLY A 36 -21.50 9.13 3.77
N SER A 37 -20.74 10.00 3.11
CA SER A 37 -20.98 10.39 1.71
C SER A 37 -19.71 10.86 1.01
N LEU A 38 -19.70 10.81 -0.32
CA LEU A 38 -18.68 11.32 -1.21
C LEU A 38 -18.94 12.81 -1.49
N ASP A 39 -18.30 13.67 -0.70
CA ASP A 39 -18.28 15.11 -0.92
C ASP A 39 -17.43 15.49 -2.14
N GLU A 40 -17.28 16.79 -2.41
CA GLU A 40 -16.53 17.28 -3.57
C GLU A 40 -15.06 16.83 -3.56
N GLY A 41 -14.42 16.85 -2.39
CA GLY A 41 -13.03 16.45 -2.26
C GLY A 41 -12.84 14.94 -2.45
N CYS A 42 -13.75 14.11 -1.93
CA CYS A 42 -13.78 12.67 -2.21
C CYS A 42 -13.90 12.43 -3.72
N ARG A 43 -14.85 13.07 -4.39
CA ARG A 43 -15.05 12.94 -5.85
C ARG A 43 -13.81 13.36 -6.64
N ALA A 44 -13.12 14.42 -6.22
CA ALA A 44 -11.89 14.87 -6.85
C ALA A 44 -10.77 13.85 -6.75
N VAL A 45 -10.68 13.10 -5.64
CA VAL A 45 -9.77 11.97 -5.46
C VAL A 45 -10.16 10.80 -6.34
N LEU A 46 -11.42 10.36 -6.33
CA LEU A 46 -11.88 9.24 -7.17
C LEU A 46 -11.63 9.51 -8.66
N ALA A 47 -11.92 10.73 -9.13
CA ALA A 47 -11.73 11.13 -10.53
C ALA A 47 -10.26 11.09 -10.99
N ARG A 48 -9.30 11.19 -10.07
CA ARG A 48 -7.86 11.23 -10.39
C ARG A 48 -7.12 9.95 -10.02
N SER A 49 -7.72 9.09 -9.20
CA SER A 49 -7.11 7.84 -8.77
C SER A 49 -7.14 6.84 -9.93
N PRO A 50 -5.98 6.34 -10.41
CA PRO A 50 -5.96 5.33 -11.45
C PRO A 50 -6.09 3.90 -10.91
N VAL A 51 -5.92 3.71 -9.60
CA VAL A 51 -5.99 2.40 -8.95
C VAL A 51 -6.59 2.52 -7.55
N ALA A 52 -7.27 1.48 -7.10
CA ALA A 52 -7.62 1.28 -5.70
C ALA A 52 -7.32 -0.16 -5.27
N ALA A 53 -7.00 -0.35 -4.00
CA ALA A 53 -7.16 -1.66 -3.40
C ALA A 53 -8.62 -1.85 -3.00
N VAL A 54 -9.15 -3.07 -3.15
CA VAL A 54 -10.50 -3.46 -2.74
C VAL A 54 -10.45 -4.76 -1.94
N GLY A 55 -11.13 -4.78 -0.80
CA GLY A 55 -11.48 -5.97 -0.06
C GLY A 55 -12.96 -6.28 -0.23
N TYR A 56 -13.31 -7.49 -0.66
CA TYR A 56 -14.71 -7.90 -0.86
C TYR A 56 -14.88 -9.41 -0.68
N ARG A 57 -16.13 -9.88 -0.70
CA ARG A 57 -16.45 -11.30 -0.79
C ARG A 57 -16.90 -11.62 -2.21
N ASP A 58 -16.26 -12.60 -2.84
CA ASP A 58 -16.69 -13.09 -4.15
C ASP A 58 -18.02 -13.87 -4.06
N ALA A 59 -18.53 -14.33 -5.21
CA ALA A 59 -19.81 -15.02 -5.28
C ALA A 59 -19.86 -16.31 -4.46
N ASP A 60 -18.71 -16.96 -4.25
CA ASP A 60 -18.56 -18.16 -3.43
C ASP A 60 -18.40 -17.83 -1.93
N GLY A 61 -18.44 -16.55 -1.57
CA GLY A 61 -18.25 -16.06 -0.22
C GLY A 61 -16.79 -16.01 0.22
N ALA A 62 -15.84 -16.27 -0.68
CA ALA A 62 -14.43 -16.21 -0.39
C ALA A 62 -13.98 -14.74 -0.26
N ARG A 63 -13.18 -14.47 0.78
CA ARG A 63 -12.60 -13.15 1.02
C ARG A 63 -11.51 -12.88 -0.02
N ARG A 64 -11.58 -11.73 -0.67
CA ARG A 64 -10.64 -11.29 -1.69
C ARG A 64 -10.10 -9.92 -1.34
N THR A 65 -8.84 -9.71 -1.69
CA THR A 65 -8.18 -8.42 -1.74
C THR A 65 -7.49 -8.32 -3.07
N ASP A 66 -7.72 -7.24 -3.80
CA ASP A 66 -7.18 -7.01 -5.13
C ASP A 66 -6.88 -5.53 -5.38
N PHE A 67 -6.17 -5.23 -6.45
CA PHE A 67 -6.04 -3.90 -7.01
C PHE A 67 -6.86 -3.78 -8.29
N VAL A 68 -7.72 -2.77 -8.36
CA VAL A 68 -8.66 -2.51 -9.46
C VAL A 68 -8.45 -1.13 -10.06
N GLY A 69 -8.85 -0.95 -11.32
CA GLY A 69 -8.72 0.30 -12.07
C GLY A 69 -7.93 0.14 -13.36
N GLY A 70 -6.90 0.98 -13.55
CA GLY A 70 -6.07 1.03 -14.75
C GLY A 70 -6.15 2.36 -15.52
N ALA A 71 -7.06 3.26 -15.16
CA ALA A 71 -7.13 4.61 -15.68
C ALA A 71 -7.69 5.57 -14.62
N PRO A 72 -7.23 6.83 -14.54
CA PRO A 72 -7.85 7.83 -13.67
C PRO A 72 -9.36 7.92 -13.88
N GLY A 73 -10.12 7.92 -12.78
CA GLY A 73 -11.58 8.03 -12.84
C GLY A 73 -12.29 6.71 -13.15
N PHE A 74 -11.61 5.57 -13.06
CA PHE A 74 -12.24 4.25 -13.20
C PHE A 74 -13.39 4.02 -12.20
N ALA A 75 -13.34 4.66 -11.03
CA ALA A 75 -14.41 4.64 -10.04
C ALA A 75 -15.42 5.75 -10.34
N ARG A 76 -16.55 5.36 -10.95
CA ARG A 76 -17.59 6.29 -11.38
C ARG A 76 -18.55 6.60 -10.25
N VAL A 77 -18.58 7.85 -9.80
CA VAL A 77 -19.54 8.33 -8.80
C VAL A 77 -20.93 8.42 -9.43
N LEU A 78 -21.90 7.73 -8.82
CA LEU A 78 -23.30 7.68 -9.28
C LEU A 78 -24.20 8.61 -8.47
N SER A 79 -23.91 8.77 -7.18
CA SER A 79 -24.58 9.68 -6.26
C SER A 79 -23.62 10.03 -5.12
N PRO A 80 -23.99 10.95 -4.19
CA PRO A 80 -23.19 11.17 -2.98
C PRO A 80 -22.96 9.91 -2.14
N THR A 81 -23.79 8.88 -2.27
CA THR A 81 -23.70 7.66 -1.44
C THR A 81 -23.46 6.40 -2.27
N ARG A 82 -23.13 6.54 -3.56
CA ARG A 82 -22.95 5.38 -4.44
C ARG A 82 -21.92 5.64 -5.53
N PHE A 83 -21.06 4.67 -5.77
CA PHE A 83 -20.13 4.65 -6.91
C PHE A 83 -20.10 3.26 -7.56
N SER A 84 -19.53 3.15 -8.76
CA SER A 84 -19.27 1.86 -9.41
C SER A 84 -17.84 1.73 -9.90
N CYS A 85 -17.35 0.50 -9.96
CA CYS A 85 -16.14 0.13 -10.70
C CYS A 85 -16.18 -1.35 -11.08
N ALA A 86 -15.34 -1.75 -12.04
CA ALA A 86 -15.16 -3.15 -12.38
C ALA A 86 -14.41 -3.92 -11.28
N LEU A 87 -14.94 -5.08 -10.90
CA LEU A 87 -14.24 -6.06 -10.07
C LEU A 87 -13.76 -7.26 -10.90
N PRO A 88 -12.61 -7.86 -10.56
CA PRO A 88 -12.11 -9.05 -11.22
C PRO A 88 -12.96 -10.28 -10.87
N GLY A 89 -12.95 -11.24 -11.78
CA GLY A 89 -13.62 -12.53 -11.62
C GLY A 89 -15.12 -12.51 -11.96
N PRO A 90 -15.67 -13.68 -12.33
CA PRO A 90 -17.08 -13.85 -12.64
C PRO A 90 -17.95 -13.85 -11.37
N GLY A 91 -19.25 -13.68 -11.55
CA GLY A 91 -20.25 -13.80 -10.48
C GLY A 91 -20.56 -12.49 -9.75
N ASP A 92 -21.56 -12.58 -8.87
CA ASP A 92 -22.09 -11.43 -8.13
C ASP A 92 -21.48 -11.36 -6.73
N PRO A 93 -20.53 -10.44 -6.48
CA PRO A 93 -20.00 -10.19 -5.14
C PRO A 93 -21.12 -9.69 -4.24
N ARG A 94 -21.04 -9.94 -2.94
CA ARG A 94 -22.09 -9.56 -1.97
C ARG A 94 -21.52 -9.12 -0.64
N GLY A 95 -22.32 -8.35 0.10
CA GLY A 95 -22.00 -7.93 1.45
C GLY A 95 -20.99 -6.77 1.48
N PRO A 96 -20.24 -6.62 2.58
CA PRO A 96 -19.34 -5.49 2.75
C PRO A 96 -18.16 -5.51 1.78
N ALA A 97 -17.82 -4.30 1.33
CA ALA A 97 -16.63 -4.00 0.56
C ALA A 97 -15.91 -2.78 1.14
N SER A 98 -14.59 -2.77 1.04
CA SER A 98 -13.75 -1.68 1.55
C SER A 98 -12.66 -1.35 0.56
N PHE A 99 -12.37 -0.07 0.44
CA PHE A 99 -11.46 0.44 -0.57
C PHE A 99 -10.44 1.38 0.05
N PHE A 100 -9.26 1.42 -0.55
CA PHE A 100 -8.46 2.64 -0.52
C PHE A 100 -7.96 3.01 -1.92
N PHE A 101 -8.02 4.31 -2.22
CA PHE A 101 -7.66 4.87 -3.51
C PHE A 101 -6.25 5.45 -3.46
N LEU A 102 -5.42 5.08 -4.42
CA LEU A 102 -4.05 5.56 -4.53
C LEU A 102 -3.96 6.66 -5.58
N LEU A 103 -3.29 7.75 -5.23
CA LEU A 103 -2.93 8.84 -6.13
C LEU A 103 -1.40 8.81 -6.32
N PRO A 104 -0.88 8.49 -7.52
CA PRO A 104 0.56 8.42 -7.74
C PRO A 104 1.28 9.72 -7.35
N GLY A 105 2.27 9.60 -6.46
CA GLY A 105 3.03 10.73 -5.92
C GLY A 105 2.45 11.36 -4.65
N VAL A 106 1.22 11.01 -4.25
CA VAL A 106 0.58 11.49 -3.02
C VAL A 106 0.72 10.44 -1.91
N GLY A 107 1.08 10.88 -0.70
CA GLY A 107 1.28 9.98 0.43
C GLY A 107 -0.03 9.51 1.06
N GLU A 108 -0.95 10.45 1.28
CA GLU A 108 -2.27 10.20 1.86
C GLU A 108 -3.17 9.48 0.85
N ILE A 109 -4.13 8.70 1.37
CA ILE A 109 -5.07 7.93 0.56
C ILE A 109 -6.51 8.23 1.00
N LEU A 110 -7.47 8.07 0.11
CA LEU A 110 -8.88 8.09 0.47
C LEU A 110 -9.33 6.65 0.75
N ARG A 111 -9.94 6.40 1.90
CA ARG A 111 -10.61 5.15 2.22
C ARG A 111 -12.11 5.32 2.04
N VAL A 112 -12.75 4.30 1.48
CA VAL A 112 -14.20 4.24 1.32
C VAL A 112 -14.65 2.84 1.68
N ASN A 113 -15.48 2.69 2.72
CA ASN A 113 -16.10 1.40 3.04
C ASN A 113 -17.61 1.49 2.85
N GLY A 114 -18.20 0.34 2.58
CA GLY A 114 -19.63 0.19 2.49
C GLY A 114 -20.00 -1.20 2.00
N THR A 115 -20.99 -1.30 1.13
CA THR A 115 -21.62 -2.58 0.78
C THR A 115 -21.88 -2.70 -0.72
N VAL A 116 -21.82 -3.92 -1.25
CA VAL A 116 -22.16 -4.19 -2.65
C VAL A 116 -23.67 -3.96 -2.86
N ALA A 117 -24.01 -3.03 -3.73
CA ALA A 117 -25.39 -2.69 -4.10
C ALA A 117 -25.92 -3.55 -5.27
N GLY A 118 -25.03 -4.06 -6.12
CA GLY A 118 -25.37 -4.94 -7.24
C GLY A 118 -24.30 -4.95 -8.32
N ARG A 119 -24.43 -5.88 -9.28
CA ARG A 119 -23.51 -6.02 -10.42
C ARG A 119 -24.28 -6.01 -11.74
N ALA A 120 -23.72 -5.31 -12.72
CA ALA A 120 -24.21 -5.27 -14.10
C ALA A 120 -23.04 -5.51 -15.06
N GLY A 121 -22.92 -6.74 -15.55
CA GLY A 121 -21.76 -7.15 -16.34
C GLY A 121 -20.48 -7.08 -15.51
N ALA A 122 -19.45 -6.40 -16.01
CA ALA A 122 -18.19 -6.24 -15.29
C ALA A 122 -18.29 -5.24 -14.13
N GLU A 123 -19.23 -4.29 -14.19
CA GLU A 123 -19.36 -3.18 -13.23
C GLU A 123 -20.12 -3.59 -11.98
N THR A 124 -19.54 -3.32 -10.81
CA THR A 124 -20.18 -3.49 -9.50
C THR A 124 -20.45 -2.12 -8.89
N ALA A 125 -21.66 -1.90 -8.40
CA ALA A 125 -22.05 -0.71 -7.66
C ALA A 125 -21.89 -0.95 -6.15
N PHE A 126 -21.47 0.08 -5.43
CA PHE A 126 -21.24 0.06 -4.00
C PHE A 126 -21.96 1.22 -3.33
N ASP A 127 -22.72 0.92 -2.29
CA ASP A 127 -23.23 1.91 -1.36
C ASP A 127 -22.13 2.33 -0.40
N VAL A 128 -22.04 3.63 -0.14
CA VAL A 128 -21.02 4.25 0.71
C VAL A 128 -21.57 4.39 2.13
N GLU A 129 -20.86 3.80 3.09
CA GLU A 129 -21.16 3.93 4.52
C GLU A 129 -20.17 4.86 5.21
N GLU A 130 -18.91 4.85 4.75
CA GLU A 130 -17.89 5.74 5.26
C GLU A 130 -16.88 6.15 4.18
N ALA A 131 -16.44 7.40 4.24
CA ALA A 131 -15.35 7.94 3.45
C ALA A 131 -14.45 8.82 4.33
N TYR A 132 -13.13 8.65 4.25
CA TYR A 132 -12.18 9.43 5.03
C TYR A 132 -10.76 9.39 4.47
N MET A 133 -10.00 10.47 4.71
CA MET A 133 -8.57 10.50 4.44
C MET A 133 -7.80 9.64 5.45
N HIS A 134 -6.94 8.77 4.94
CA HIS A 134 -6.01 7.97 5.72
C HIS A 134 -4.57 8.44 5.53
N CYS A 135 -3.80 8.40 6.62
CA CYS A 135 -2.49 9.04 6.71
C CYS A 135 -1.43 8.42 5.79
N ALA A 136 -0.40 9.20 5.49
CA ALA A 136 0.64 8.83 4.52
C ALA A 136 1.65 7.78 5.00
N GLN A 137 1.59 7.29 6.25
CA GLN A 137 2.68 6.51 6.85
C GLN A 137 3.01 5.23 6.05
N ALA A 138 2.01 4.46 5.62
CA ALA A 138 2.26 3.23 4.86
C ALA A 138 2.99 3.51 3.53
N VAL A 139 2.53 4.50 2.77
CA VAL A 139 3.12 4.91 1.49
C VAL A 139 4.53 5.50 1.67
N LEU A 140 4.74 6.29 2.72
CA LEU A 140 6.06 6.88 3.02
C LEU A 140 7.06 5.83 3.49
N ARG A 141 6.65 4.87 4.34
CA ARG A 141 7.51 3.77 4.79
C ARG A 141 7.94 2.89 3.61
N SER A 142 7.00 2.57 2.73
CA SER A 142 7.23 1.70 1.58
C SER A 142 8.00 2.33 0.43
N ARG A 143 8.12 3.67 0.43
CA ARG A 143 8.63 4.42 -0.73
C ARG A 143 7.91 4.00 -2.02
N LEU A 144 6.61 3.75 -1.94
CA LEU A 144 5.80 3.22 -3.06
C LEU A 144 6.02 4.01 -4.36
N TRP A 145 6.15 5.35 -4.25
CA TRP A 145 6.38 6.26 -5.36
C TRP A 145 7.86 6.57 -5.59
N GLN A 146 8.81 5.77 -5.13
CA GLN A 146 10.24 5.95 -5.41
C GLN A 146 10.81 4.58 -5.72
N PRO A 147 10.45 4.00 -6.89
CA PRO A 147 10.99 2.70 -7.27
C PRO A 147 12.52 2.76 -7.27
N PRO A 148 13.21 1.70 -6.85
CA PRO A 148 14.65 1.63 -7.01
C PRO A 148 15.01 1.84 -8.49
N PRO A 149 16.21 2.37 -8.80
CA PRO A 149 16.67 2.40 -10.18
C PRO A 149 16.61 0.98 -10.76
N PRO A 150 16.28 0.81 -12.05
CA PRO A 150 16.32 -0.51 -12.67
C PRO A 150 17.72 -1.10 -12.42
N GLU A 151 17.78 -2.27 -11.76
CA GLU A 151 19.03 -3.01 -11.69
C GLU A 151 19.45 -3.36 -13.13
N ALA A 152 20.74 -3.23 -13.43
CA ALA A 152 21.28 -3.72 -14.69
C ALA A 152 20.91 -5.21 -14.80
N PRO A 153 20.50 -5.70 -15.98
CA PRO A 153 20.07 -7.08 -16.13
C PRO A 153 21.13 -8.02 -15.57
N SER A 154 20.79 -8.67 -14.45
CA SER A 154 21.54 -9.81 -13.96
C SER A 154 21.44 -10.87 -15.05
N ALA A 155 22.58 -11.39 -15.50
CA ALA A 155 22.70 -12.44 -16.52
C ALA A 155 22.07 -13.80 -16.11
N ALA A 156 21.16 -13.81 -15.13
CA ALA A 156 20.45 -14.98 -14.62
C ALA A 156 18.97 -15.07 -15.06
N ALA A 157 18.49 -14.17 -15.93
CA ALA A 157 17.09 -14.20 -16.39
C ALA A 157 16.86 -14.82 -17.80
N ASP A 158 17.91 -15.18 -18.54
CA ASP A 158 17.80 -15.61 -19.96
C ASP A 158 18.03 -17.12 -20.18
N THR A 159 17.54 -17.99 -19.30
CA THR A 159 17.50 -19.45 -19.59
C THR A 159 16.18 -20.11 -19.20
N ALA A 160 15.04 -19.47 -19.49
CA ALA A 160 13.77 -20.17 -19.59
C ALA A 160 13.27 -20.10 -21.04
N SER A 161 13.68 -21.08 -21.85
CA SER A 161 12.97 -21.39 -23.10
C SER A 161 11.60 -21.97 -22.77
N PRO A 162 10.57 -21.73 -23.60
CA PRO A 162 9.24 -22.28 -23.37
C PRO A 162 9.30 -23.79 -23.62
N SER A 163 9.33 -24.59 -22.57
CA SER A 163 9.07 -26.03 -22.68
C SER A 163 7.56 -26.26 -22.75
N ASP A 164 7.15 -27.16 -23.65
CA ASP A 164 5.78 -27.59 -23.96
C ASP A 164 4.88 -27.86 -22.74
N PRO A 165 3.54 -27.80 -22.90
CA PRO A 165 2.62 -28.06 -21.81
C PRO A 165 2.76 -29.53 -21.36
N ALA A 166 3.22 -29.74 -20.14
CA ALA A 166 3.22 -31.07 -19.54
C ALA A 166 1.77 -31.53 -19.28
N ASP A 167 1.51 -32.79 -19.60
CA ASP A 167 0.24 -33.50 -19.38
C ASP A 167 -0.27 -33.35 -17.94
N PRO A 168 -1.59 -33.16 -17.72
CA PRO A 168 -2.18 -32.95 -16.40
C PRO A 168 -2.26 -34.22 -15.52
N ALA A 169 -1.53 -35.29 -15.86
CA ALA A 169 -1.65 -36.59 -15.20
C ALA A 169 -0.49 -36.97 -14.26
N ASP A 170 0.61 -36.20 -14.20
CA ASP A 170 1.80 -36.57 -13.40
C ASP A 170 2.07 -35.67 -12.16
N ALA A 171 1.13 -34.81 -11.76
CA ALA A 171 1.25 -33.99 -10.54
C ALA A 171 0.86 -34.75 -9.23
N ALA A 172 0.85 -36.08 -9.26
CA ALA A 172 0.69 -36.92 -8.06
C ALA A 172 2.07 -37.34 -7.51
N GLY A 173 2.91 -36.34 -7.22
CA GLY A 173 4.23 -36.52 -6.60
C GLY A 173 4.41 -35.52 -5.46
N THR A 174 4.11 -35.96 -4.24
CA THR A 174 4.46 -35.36 -2.93
C THR A 174 5.21 -34.02 -2.94
N ALA A 175 4.48 -32.90 -3.01
CA ALA A 175 5.06 -31.59 -2.67
C ALA A 175 5.05 -31.44 -1.14
N ALA A 176 6.19 -31.62 -0.50
CA ALA A 176 6.38 -31.44 0.95
C ALA A 176 6.35 -29.96 1.39
N GLY A 177 5.80 -29.04 0.58
CA GLY A 177 5.81 -27.59 0.80
C GLY A 177 4.41 -27.00 1.01
N GLY A 178 4.33 -25.91 1.76
CA GLY A 178 3.10 -25.16 2.02
C GLY A 178 2.79 -24.12 0.93
N PRO A 179 1.69 -23.36 1.07
CA PRO A 179 1.26 -22.37 0.08
C PRO A 179 2.30 -21.30 -0.28
N LEU A 180 3.22 -20.99 0.64
CA LEU A 180 4.28 -19.99 0.45
C LEU A 180 5.51 -20.54 -0.29
N ASP A 181 5.61 -21.86 -0.46
CA ASP A 181 6.67 -22.52 -1.23
C ASP A 181 6.34 -22.60 -2.73
N ARG A 182 5.21 -22.03 -3.16
CA ARG A 182 4.87 -21.95 -4.58
C ARG A 182 5.87 -21.07 -5.34
N PRO A 183 6.20 -21.41 -6.60
CA PRO A 183 7.19 -20.66 -7.38
C PRO A 183 6.92 -19.16 -7.43
N GLY A 184 7.94 -18.35 -7.16
CA GLY A 184 7.89 -16.88 -7.23
C GLY A 184 7.26 -16.18 -6.03
N VAL A 185 6.54 -16.89 -5.14
CA VAL A 185 5.85 -16.27 -3.99
C VAL A 185 6.84 -15.67 -3.00
N ALA A 186 7.88 -16.43 -2.62
CA ALA A 186 8.87 -15.97 -1.64
C ALA A 186 9.70 -14.80 -2.18
N GLU A 187 10.12 -14.87 -3.44
CA GLU A 187 10.90 -13.83 -4.12
C GLU A 187 10.09 -12.53 -4.26
N PHE A 188 8.84 -12.64 -4.70
CA PHE A 188 7.96 -11.48 -4.86
C PHE A 188 7.69 -10.81 -3.51
N LEU A 189 7.38 -11.60 -2.48
CA LEU A 189 7.11 -11.08 -1.15
C LEU A 189 8.35 -10.43 -0.52
N ALA A 190 9.54 -11.00 -0.71
CA ALA A 190 10.80 -10.42 -0.26
C ALA A 190 11.08 -9.05 -0.90
N ALA A 191 10.57 -8.83 -2.12
CA ALA A 191 10.68 -7.57 -2.85
C ALA A 191 9.51 -6.61 -2.62
N ALA A 192 8.44 -7.02 -1.92
CA ALA A 192 7.20 -6.25 -1.80
C ALA A 192 7.21 -5.32 -0.56
N PRO A 193 7.38 -3.99 -0.72
CA PRO A 193 7.37 -3.05 0.40
C PRO A 193 5.96 -2.59 0.80
N PHE A 194 4.92 -2.99 0.07
CA PHE A 194 3.56 -2.49 0.28
C PHE A 194 2.53 -3.60 0.06
N LEU A 195 1.49 -3.62 0.90
CA LEU A 195 0.31 -4.47 0.68
C LEU A 195 -0.98 -3.78 1.11
N ALA A 196 -2.09 -4.24 0.55
CA ALA A 196 -3.43 -4.03 1.07
C ALA A 196 -3.82 -5.23 1.93
N LEU A 197 -4.30 -5.00 3.15
CA LEU A 197 -4.80 -6.03 4.06
C LEU A 197 -6.29 -5.81 4.31
N SER A 198 -7.14 -6.74 3.86
CA SER A 198 -8.57 -6.72 4.08
C SER A 198 -8.99 -7.65 5.22
N THR A 199 -9.85 -7.14 6.08
CA THR A 199 -10.43 -7.84 7.23
C THR A 199 -11.92 -7.54 7.33
N TRP A 200 -12.66 -8.39 8.03
CA TRP A 200 -14.10 -8.27 8.19
C TRP A 200 -14.45 -8.43 9.66
N ASP A 201 -15.47 -7.73 10.12
CA ASP A 201 -16.06 -8.00 11.42
C ASP A 201 -17.20 -9.03 11.32
N SER A 202 -17.73 -9.45 12.46
CA SER A 202 -18.84 -10.41 12.54
C SER A 202 -20.19 -9.79 12.18
N SER A 203 -20.30 -8.47 12.21
CA SER A 203 -21.49 -7.66 11.93
C SER A 203 -21.64 -7.22 10.47
N ALA A 204 -20.89 -7.84 9.56
CA ALA A 204 -20.89 -7.56 8.12
C ALA A 204 -20.30 -6.19 7.71
N GLY A 205 -19.35 -5.64 8.48
CA GLY A 205 -18.43 -4.59 8.02
C GLY A 205 -17.16 -5.16 7.37
N SER A 206 -16.40 -4.30 6.69
CA SER A 206 -15.06 -4.64 6.20
C SER A 206 -14.12 -3.44 6.22
N ASP A 207 -12.82 -3.73 6.31
CA ASP A 207 -11.76 -2.73 6.35
C ASP A 207 -10.57 -3.20 5.51
N THR A 208 -10.16 -2.39 4.53
CA THR A 208 -8.98 -2.65 3.69
C THR A 208 -7.90 -1.62 4.01
N SER A 209 -6.86 -2.05 4.71
CA SER A 209 -5.82 -1.19 5.29
C SER A 209 -4.51 -1.26 4.48
N PRO A 210 -3.87 -0.12 4.19
CA PRO A 210 -2.53 -0.13 3.59
C PRO A 210 -1.49 -0.53 4.64
N ARG A 211 -0.56 -1.41 4.29
CA ARG A 211 0.63 -1.72 5.09
C ARG A 211 1.86 -1.42 4.25
N GLY A 212 2.89 -0.86 4.86
CA GLY A 212 4.10 -0.49 4.14
C GLY A 212 5.34 -0.44 5.02
N ASP A 213 6.46 -0.86 4.45
CA ASP A 213 7.76 -1.01 5.10
C ASP A 213 8.91 -0.76 4.14
N ARG A 214 10.10 -0.41 4.65
CA ARG A 214 11.26 -0.07 3.81
C ARG A 214 11.86 -1.28 3.10
N GLY A 215 11.70 -2.47 3.69
CA GLY A 215 12.02 -3.76 3.10
C GLY A 215 10.73 -4.56 2.84
N PRO A 216 10.75 -5.90 2.90
CA PRO A 216 9.52 -6.67 2.75
C PRO A 216 8.51 -6.28 3.82
N VAL A 217 7.28 -5.98 3.39
CA VAL A 217 6.18 -5.59 4.29
C VAL A 217 5.70 -6.73 5.17
N ALA A 218 6.05 -7.97 4.81
CA ALA A 218 5.74 -9.17 5.56
C ALA A 218 6.89 -10.18 5.40
N ARG A 219 7.12 -11.01 6.43
CA ARG A 219 8.21 -11.97 6.47
C ARG A 219 7.69 -13.40 6.58
N ILE A 220 8.22 -14.29 5.75
CA ILE A 220 7.94 -15.72 5.83
C ILE A 220 8.67 -16.30 7.06
N LEU A 221 7.96 -17.07 7.88
CA LEU A 221 8.56 -17.84 8.99
C LEU A 221 8.79 -19.30 8.60
N ASP A 222 7.88 -19.87 7.81
CA ASP A 222 7.94 -21.21 7.23
C ASP A 222 7.02 -21.29 5.99
N GLY A 223 6.89 -22.46 5.35
CA GLY A 223 6.10 -22.65 4.13
C GLY A 223 4.60 -22.32 4.24
N ARG A 224 4.07 -22.02 5.43
CA ARG A 224 2.67 -21.68 5.67
C ARG A 224 2.48 -20.45 6.56
N THR A 225 3.49 -19.98 7.26
CA THR A 225 3.37 -18.88 8.22
C THR A 225 3.99 -17.61 7.70
N LEU A 226 3.19 -16.54 7.65
CA LEU A 226 3.63 -15.18 7.36
C LEU A 226 3.52 -14.32 8.63
N VAL A 227 4.44 -13.37 8.83
CA VAL A 227 4.31 -12.35 9.88
C VAL A 227 4.34 -10.94 9.29
N ILE A 228 3.40 -10.09 9.73
CA ILE A 228 3.27 -8.69 9.30
C ILE A 228 3.47 -7.78 10.52
N PRO A 229 4.45 -6.87 10.52
CA PRO A 229 4.66 -5.95 11.64
C PRO A 229 3.55 -4.89 11.71
N ASP A 230 2.93 -4.73 12.89
CA ASP A 230 2.04 -3.61 13.17
C ASP A 230 2.84 -2.44 13.76
N ARG A 231 3.18 -1.51 12.86
CA ARG A 231 4.01 -0.33 13.19
C ARG A 231 3.15 0.81 13.70
N ARG A 232 3.74 1.66 14.54
CA ARG A 232 3.06 2.78 15.21
C ARG A 232 2.23 3.62 14.24
N GLY A 233 0.93 3.70 14.48
CA GLY A 233 -0.01 4.42 13.62
C GLY A 233 -0.84 5.45 14.37
N ASN A 234 -2.02 5.73 13.84
CA ASN A 234 -3.05 6.57 14.45
C ASN A 234 -3.86 5.86 15.56
N LYS A 235 -3.52 4.60 15.86
CA LYS A 235 -4.15 3.74 16.88
C LYS A 235 -5.62 3.38 16.60
N ARG A 236 -6.12 3.57 15.37
CA ARG A 236 -7.50 3.22 15.02
C ARG A 236 -7.74 1.70 15.06
N ALA A 237 -6.76 0.92 14.60
CA ALA A 237 -6.68 -0.53 14.76
C ALA A 237 -7.88 -1.35 14.26
N ASP A 238 -8.64 -0.84 13.27
CA ASP A 238 -9.84 -1.51 12.74
C ASP A 238 -9.56 -2.96 12.33
N SER A 239 -8.47 -3.19 11.58
CA SER A 239 -8.12 -4.54 11.15
C SER A 239 -7.81 -5.50 12.30
N LEU A 240 -7.26 -4.99 13.41
CA LEU A 240 -6.98 -5.81 14.59
C LEU A 240 -8.27 -6.14 15.34
N HIS A 241 -9.17 -5.17 15.52
CA HIS A 241 -10.48 -5.42 16.13
C HIS A 241 -11.33 -6.39 15.32
N ASN A 242 -11.31 -6.28 14.00
CA ASN A 242 -11.98 -7.21 13.09
C ASN A 242 -11.48 -8.65 13.28
N LEU A 243 -10.15 -8.83 13.35
CA LEU A 243 -9.53 -10.15 13.51
C LEU A 243 -9.80 -10.83 14.85
N LEU A 244 -10.17 -10.07 15.88
CA LEU A 244 -10.62 -10.63 17.16
C LEU A 244 -12.04 -11.23 17.06
N GLN A 245 -12.82 -10.83 16.07
CA GLN A 245 -14.18 -11.34 15.83
C GLN A 245 -14.23 -12.38 14.72
N ASP A 246 -13.45 -12.19 13.65
CA ASP A 246 -13.32 -13.11 12.52
C ASP A 246 -11.85 -13.17 12.10
N ASP A 247 -11.19 -14.29 12.39
CA ASP A 247 -9.76 -14.46 12.14
C ASP A 247 -9.39 -14.51 10.65
N ARG A 248 -10.36 -14.60 9.74
CA ARG A 248 -10.10 -14.73 8.30
C ARG A 248 -9.77 -13.39 7.65
N LEU A 249 -8.71 -13.39 6.86
CA LEU A 249 -8.21 -12.22 6.14
C LEU A 249 -7.82 -12.54 4.70
N SER A 250 -7.63 -11.47 3.94
CA SER A 250 -7.03 -11.51 2.61
C SER A 250 -6.08 -10.33 2.47
N LEU A 251 -5.03 -10.48 1.65
CA LEU A 251 -4.11 -9.40 1.32
C LEU A 251 -3.64 -9.49 -0.13
N ALA A 252 -3.22 -8.33 -0.66
CA ALA A 252 -2.63 -8.18 -1.99
C ALA A 252 -1.35 -7.34 -1.87
N ALA A 253 -0.20 -7.88 -2.27
CA ALA A 253 1.10 -7.21 -2.17
C ALA A 253 1.59 -6.68 -3.52
N LEU A 254 2.30 -5.55 -3.48
CA LEU A 254 2.86 -4.86 -4.64
C LEU A 254 4.39 -4.76 -4.55
N VAL A 255 5.04 -4.91 -5.71
CA VAL A 255 6.46 -4.61 -5.92
C VAL A 255 6.56 -3.41 -6.87
N PRO A 256 7.13 -2.27 -6.43
CA PRO A 256 7.36 -1.14 -7.32
C PRO A 256 8.13 -1.51 -8.59
N GLY A 257 7.53 -1.25 -9.75
CA GLY A 257 8.09 -1.57 -11.06
C GLY A 257 7.62 -2.91 -11.65
N HIS A 258 6.79 -3.68 -10.95
CA HIS A 258 6.30 -4.99 -11.40
C HIS A 258 4.78 -4.98 -11.65
N GLY A 259 4.31 -5.55 -12.76
CA GLY A 259 2.87 -5.56 -13.11
C GLY A 259 2.01 -6.56 -12.33
N GLY A 260 2.62 -7.63 -11.81
CA GLY A 260 1.93 -8.64 -11.00
C GLY A 260 1.61 -8.23 -9.56
N VAL A 261 0.68 -8.96 -8.96
CA VAL A 261 0.20 -8.83 -7.58
C VAL A 261 0.23 -10.20 -6.91
N LEU A 262 0.78 -10.26 -5.70
CA LEU A 262 0.72 -11.46 -4.88
C LEU A 262 -0.51 -11.43 -3.98
N HIS A 263 -1.44 -12.35 -4.19
CA HIS A 263 -2.64 -12.53 -3.37
C HIS A 263 -2.41 -13.60 -2.32
N VAL A 264 -2.76 -13.31 -1.07
CA VAL A 264 -2.68 -14.26 0.04
C VAL A 264 -3.98 -14.27 0.81
N ARG A 265 -4.45 -15.45 1.20
CA ARG A 265 -5.61 -15.64 2.09
C ARG A 265 -5.24 -16.57 3.22
N GLY A 266 -5.84 -16.36 4.38
CA GLY A 266 -5.55 -17.18 5.55
C GLY A 266 -6.23 -16.68 6.81
N ARG A 267 -5.65 -17.06 7.95
CA ARG A 267 -6.15 -16.71 9.28
C ARG A 267 -5.10 -15.95 10.08
N GLY A 268 -5.50 -14.81 10.64
CA GLY A 268 -4.65 -13.92 11.40
C GLY A 268 -4.79 -14.13 12.90
N ALA A 269 -3.66 -14.11 13.61
CA ALA A 269 -3.58 -14.00 15.05
C ALA A 269 -2.68 -12.82 15.44
N ILE A 270 -3.09 -12.06 16.45
CA ILE A 270 -2.35 -10.90 16.94
C ILE A 270 -1.38 -11.37 18.02
N THR A 271 -0.14 -10.88 18.01
CA THR A 271 0.87 -11.21 19.02
C THR A 271 1.67 -9.99 19.44
N ASP A 272 2.06 -9.97 20.71
CA ASP A 272 3.05 -9.07 21.28
C ASP A 272 4.30 -9.83 21.79
N ASP A 273 4.53 -11.05 21.29
CA ASP A 273 5.65 -11.91 21.66
C ASP A 273 7.00 -11.21 21.40
N ALA A 274 7.67 -10.81 22.48
CA ALA A 274 8.88 -9.99 22.41
C ALA A 274 10.02 -10.62 21.58
N PRO A 275 10.31 -11.94 21.68
CA PRO A 275 11.27 -12.59 20.80
C PRO A 275 10.93 -12.43 19.32
N LEU A 276 9.69 -12.69 18.92
CA LEU A 276 9.27 -12.51 17.53
C LEU A 276 9.34 -11.03 17.10
N LEU A 277 8.83 -10.10 17.90
CA LEU A 277 8.85 -8.66 17.58
C LEU A 277 10.28 -8.13 17.44
N ALA A 278 11.23 -8.60 18.25
CA ALA A 278 12.64 -8.22 18.15
C ALA A 278 13.24 -8.56 16.79
N THR A 279 12.84 -9.68 16.19
CA THR A 279 13.30 -10.05 14.84
C THR A 279 12.73 -9.15 13.74
N LEU A 280 11.67 -8.38 14.01
CA LEU A 280 11.03 -7.45 13.07
C LEU A 280 11.51 -6.00 13.27
N ALA A 281 12.50 -5.80 14.16
CA ALA A 281 12.96 -4.48 14.54
C ALA A 281 13.64 -3.75 13.39
N LEU A 282 13.26 -2.49 13.19
CA LEU A 282 13.95 -1.58 12.30
C LEU A 282 14.96 -0.77 13.13
N ARG A 283 16.25 -0.97 12.89
CA ARG A 283 17.34 -0.33 13.64
C ARG A 283 17.16 -0.44 15.17
N GLY A 284 16.86 -1.65 15.63
CA GLY A 284 16.65 -1.92 17.06
C GLY A 284 15.30 -1.45 17.62
N THR A 285 14.41 -0.90 16.78
CA THR A 285 13.04 -0.52 17.20
C THR A 285 12.04 -1.58 16.73
N PRO A 286 11.57 -2.48 17.62
CA PRO A 286 10.52 -3.46 17.27
C PRO A 286 9.17 -2.78 17.00
N PRO A 287 8.30 -3.39 16.20
CA PRO A 287 6.90 -2.99 16.12
C PRO A 287 6.19 -3.21 17.47
N HIS A 288 5.00 -2.64 17.63
CA HIS A 288 4.23 -2.77 18.88
C HIS A 288 3.48 -4.10 18.96
N LEU A 289 2.96 -4.55 17.83
CA LEU A 289 2.33 -5.85 17.64
C LEU A 289 2.83 -6.47 16.34
N ALA A 290 2.51 -7.74 16.14
CA ALA A 290 2.60 -8.37 14.85
C ALA A 290 1.32 -9.18 14.57
N LEU A 291 1.00 -9.30 13.29
CA LEU A 291 -0.03 -10.20 12.80
C LEU A 291 0.66 -11.45 12.25
N VAL A 292 0.40 -12.59 12.86
CA VAL A 292 0.84 -13.91 12.38
C VAL A 292 -0.29 -14.50 11.55
N VAL A 293 -0.01 -14.82 10.29
CA VAL A 293 -0.98 -15.35 9.33
C VAL A 293 -0.67 -16.81 9.05
N ASP A 294 -1.60 -17.69 9.37
CA ASP A 294 -1.64 -19.06 8.85
C ASP A 294 -2.19 -19.00 7.42
N VAL A 295 -1.29 -19.17 6.44
CA VAL A 295 -1.61 -18.99 5.02
C VAL A 295 -2.31 -20.23 4.49
N GLU A 296 -3.51 -20.03 3.95
CA GLU A 296 -4.31 -21.07 3.30
C GLU A 296 -4.10 -21.06 1.78
N HIS A 297 -3.89 -19.88 1.19
CA HIS A 297 -3.68 -19.70 -0.26
C HIS A 297 -2.68 -18.57 -0.52
N ALA A 298 -1.79 -18.76 -1.48
CA ALA A 298 -0.90 -17.72 -2.01
C ALA A 298 -0.73 -17.88 -3.52
N GLU A 299 -0.85 -16.81 -4.28
CA GLU A 299 -0.81 -16.85 -5.74
C GLU A 299 -0.33 -15.53 -6.32
N LEU A 300 0.65 -15.60 -7.20
CA LEU A 300 1.14 -14.46 -7.96
C LEU A 300 0.39 -14.39 -9.29
N VAL A 301 -0.27 -13.28 -9.55
CA VAL A 301 -1.12 -13.07 -10.74
C VAL A 301 -0.73 -11.77 -11.42
N ASP A 302 -0.66 -11.77 -12.76
CA ASP A 302 -0.54 -10.52 -13.52
C ASP A 302 -1.78 -9.65 -13.30
N ASN A 303 -1.58 -8.36 -13.04
CA ASN A 303 -2.69 -7.46 -12.75
C ASN A 303 -2.75 -6.32 -13.78
N ASP A 304 -3.79 -6.36 -14.61
CA ASP A 304 -4.03 -5.38 -15.66
C ASP A 304 -4.23 -3.96 -15.11
N ALA A 305 -4.90 -3.82 -13.97
CA ALA A 305 -5.13 -2.51 -13.36
C ALA A 305 -3.82 -1.85 -12.91
N VAL A 306 -2.93 -2.62 -12.28
CA VAL A 306 -1.59 -2.17 -11.86
C VAL A 306 -0.74 -1.83 -13.09
N THR A 307 -0.74 -2.69 -14.10
CA THR A 307 0.03 -2.49 -15.34
C THR A 307 -0.44 -1.23 -16.08
N ARG A 308 -1.75 -1.09 -16.31
CA ARG A 308 -2.33 0.01 -17.09
C ARG A 308 -2.31 1.36 -16.36
N SER A 309 -2.35 1.35 -15.03
CA SER A 309 -2.28 2.58 -14.22
C SER A 309 -0.88 3.22 -14.23
N ARG A 310 0.14 2.51 -14.73
CA ARG A 310 1.53 3.00 -14.86
C ARG A 310 2.07 3.61 -13.54
N LEU A 311 1.69 3.06 -12.39
CA LEU A 311 1.87 3.61 -11.03
C LEU A 311 3.24 4.19 -10.73
N TRP A 312 4.29 3.58 -11.29
CA TRP A 312 5.68 3.91 -10.98
C TRP A 312 6.38 4.74 -12.04
N THR A 313 5.68 5.07 -13.13
CA THR A 313 6.21 5.95 -14.17
C THR A 313 6.15 7.41 -13.73
N PRO A 314 7.13 8.26 -14.10
CA PRO A 314 7.08 9.70 -13.81
C PRO A 314 5.80 10.37 -14.31
N ASP A 315 5.35 10.03 -15.52
CA ASP A 315 4.19 10.66 -16.17
C ASP A 315 2.86 10.34 -15.49
N ALA A 316 2.78 9.25 -14.72
CA ALA A 316 1.57 8.91 -13.97
C ALA A 316 1.40 9.77 -12.71
N ARG A 317 2.44 10.48 -12.27
CA ARG A 317 2.39 11.35 -11.10
C ARG A 317 1.63 12.60 -11.41
N LEU A 318 0.69 12.95 -10.53
CA LEU A 318 0.00 14.22 -10.63
C LEU A 318 0.97 15.35 -10.29
N ASP A 319 0.91 16.42 -11.08
CA ASP A 319 1.53 17.69 -10.70
C ASP A 319 1.00 18.12 -9.33
N ARG A 320 1.88 18.65 -8.48
CA ARG A 320 1.55 19.00 -7.10
C ARG A 320 0.36 19.96 -7.00
N ASP A 321 0.22 20.87 -7.95
CA ASP A 321 -0.88 21.85 -8.00
C ASP A 321 -2.16 21.27 -8.62
N ALA A 322 -2.09 20.13 -9.31
CA ALA A 322 -3.23 19.42 -9.90
C ALA A 322 -3.77 18.28 -9.02
N ALA A 323 -2.97 17.82 -8.04
CA ALA A 323 -3.37 16.80 -7.08
C ALA A 323 -4.41 17.36 -6.08
N PRO A 324 -5.40 16.54 -5.66
CA PRO A 324 -6.33 16.93 -4.60
C PRO A 324 -5.59 17.29 -3.31
N ASP A 325 -5.99 18.37 -2.64
CA ASP A 325 -5.46 18.72 -1.33
C ASP A 325 -6.08 17.82 -0.25
N MET A 326 -5.39 16.72 0.04
CA MET A 326 -5.80 15.74 1.04
C MET A 326 -5.91 16.33 2.47
N MET A 327 -5.23 17.45 2.73
CA MET A 327 -5.32 18.13 4.02
C MET A 327 -6.56 19.00 4.12
N ALA A 328 -6.91 19.71 3.04
CA ALA A 328 -8.16 20.43 2.95
C ALA A 328 -9.35 19.45 3.11
N LEU A 329 -9.32 18.33 2.38
CA LEU A 329 -10.31 17.25 2.50
C LEU A 329 -10.51 16.80 3.95
N ALA A 330 -9.42 16.51 4.67
CA ALA A 330 -9.50 16.09 6.07
C ALA A 330 -10.02 17.18 7.01
N GLY A 331 -9.74 18.46 6.70
CA GLY A 331 -10.27 19.61 7.43
C GLY A 331 -11.77 19.77 7.21
N ASP A 332 -12.24 19.60 5.98
CA ASP A 332 -13.65 19.67 5.62
C ASP A 332 -14.45 18.55 6.28
N HIS A 333 -13.93 17.32 6.28
CA HIS A 333 -14.55 16.20 6.99
C HIS A 333 -14.63 16.45 8.50
N LEU A 334 -13.58 17.01 9.11
CA LEU A 334 -13.59 17.36 10.53
C LEU A 334 -14.63 18.47 10.82
N ALA A 335 -14.75 19.46 9.93
CA ALA A 335 -15.75 20.51 10.05
C ALA A 335 -17.18 19.99 9.88
N ALA A 336 -17.40 18.99 9.02
CA ALA A 336 -18.69 18.33 8.85
C ALA A 336 -19.15 17.61 10.13
N ASN A 337 -18.20 17.12 10.94
CA ASN A 337 -18.45 16.45 12.21
C ASN A 337 -18.26 17.34 13.45
N ALA A 338 -18.19 18.66 13.29
CA ALA A 338 -17.87 19.58 14.39
C ALA A 338 -18.91 19.63 15.54
N GLY A 339 -20.09 19.02 15.36
CA GLY A 339 -21.11 18.85 16.40
C GLY A 339 -20.98 17.57 17.23
N ALA A 340 -20.04 16.68 16.91
CA ALA A 340 -19.85 15.43 17.64
C ALA A 340 -18.94 15.62 18.88
N GLU A 341 -19.07 14.70 19.84
CA GLU A 341 -18.30 14.74 21.09
C GLU A 341 -16.79 14.71 20.83
N GLY A 342 -16.06 15.65 21.44
CA GLY A 342 -14.61 15.80 21.26
C GLY A 342 -14.18 16.58 20.01
N ALA A 343 -15.11 17.19 19.26
CA ALA A 343 -14.78 18.01 18.09
C ALA A 343 -14.36 19.45 18.46
N PRO A 344 -13.38 20.05 17.75
CA PRO A 344 -13.13 21.49 17.84
C PRO A 344 -14.30 22.29 17.25
N PRO A 345 -14.58 23.53 17.72
CA PRO A 345 -15.67 24.34 17.17
C PRO A 345 -15.53 24.57 15.65
N ALA A 346 -16.61 24.33 14.90
CA ALA A 346 -16.61 24.37 13.42
C ALA A 346 -16.05 25.68 12.83
N PHE A 347 -16.34 26.81 13.47
CA PHE A 347 -15.91 28.13 13.01
C PHE A 347 -14.38 28.30 13.09
N LEU A 348 -13.73 27.71 14.11
CA LEU A 348 -12.27 27.77 14.28
C LEU A 348 -11.54 27.02 13.16
N LEU A 349 -12.09 25.89 12.71
CA LEU A 349 -11.52 25.09 11.62
C LEU A 349 -11.71 25.77 10.25
N ARG A 350 -12.91 26.30 9.98
CA ARG A 350 -13.21 27.02 8.72
C ARG A 350 -12.41 28.32 8.59
N LEU A 351 -12.22 29.05 9.69
CA LEU A 351 -11.43 30.29 9.71
C LEU A 351 -9.95 30.03 9.42
N LEU A 352 -9.39 28.90 9.91
CA LEU A 352 -8.01 28.50 9.62
C LEU A 352 -7.82 28.07 8.16
N GLY A 353 -8.79 27.38 7.56
CA GLY A 353 -8.75 26.94 6.15
C GLY A 353 -8.91 28.07 5.13
N ALA A 354 -9.60 29.15 5.49
CA ALA A 354 -9.89 30.28 4.59
C ALA A 354 -8.74 31.28 4.39
N LEU A 355 -7.66 31.17 5.18
CA LEU A 355 -6.49 32.07 5.08
C LEU A 355 -5.50 31.59 4.00
N PRO A 356 -5.17 32.43 2.99
CA PRO A 356 -4.22 32.07 1.95
C PRO A 356 -2.86 31.65 2.55
N GLY A 357 -2.41 30.43 2.22
CA GLY A 357 -1.11 29.90 2.65
C GLY A 357 -1.11 29.12 3.96
N VAL A 358 -2.20 29.09 4.74
CA VAL A 358 -2.27 28.27 5.97
C VAL A 358 -2.20 26.78 5.66
N THR A 359 -2.85 26.31 4.58
CA THR A 359 -2.77 24.91 4.14
C THR A 359 -1.32 24.47 3.84
N ARG A 360 -0.55 25.32 3.15
CA ARG A 360 0.88 25.08 2.89
C ARG A 360 1.70 25.03 4.18
N LEU A 361 1.44 25.91 5.13
CA LEU A 361 2.09 25.89 6.44
C LEU A 361 1.75 24.63 7.25
N MET A 362 0.47 24.26 7.31
CA MET A 362 0.03 23.03 7.97
C MET A 362 0.65 21.79 7.33
N ARG A 363 0.75 21.75 5.99
CA ARG A 363 1.43 20.67 5.29
C ARG A 363 2.89 20.55 5.72
N LEU A 364 3.63 21.65 5.84
CA LEU A 364 5.01 21.63 6.34
C LEU A 364 5.13 21.07 7.77
N VAL A 365 4.20 21.44 8.65
CA VAL A 365 4.15 20.94 10.03
C VAL A 365 3.89 19.44 10.06
N ILE A 366 2.92 18.96 9.27
CA ILE A 366 2.56 17.54 9.19
C ILE A 366 3.68 16.73 8.55
N ASP A 367 4.27 17.21 7.45
CA ASP A 367 5.42 16.57 6.81
C ASP A 367 6.61 16.48 7.79
N ARG A 368 6.78 17.48 8.68
CA ARG A 368 7.78 17.44 9.76
C ARG A 368 7.40 16.41 10.83
N ALA A 369 6.13 16.32 11.21
CA ALA A 369 5.64 15.32 12.16
C ALA A 369 5.78 13.89 11.63
N TYR A 370 5.39 13.64 10.37
CA TYR A 370 5.61 12.35 9.70
C TYR A 370 7.07 11.98 9.65
N ARG A 371 7.95 12.88 9.18
CA ARG A 371 9.40 12.63 9.20
C ARG A 371 9.87 12.32 10.61
N SER A 372 9.47 13.10 11.61
CA SER A 372 9.87 12.85 12.99
C SER A 372 9.39 11.52 13.55
N GLY A 373 8.17 11.08 13.22
CA GLY A 373 7.63 9.78 13.61
C GLY A 373 8.43 8.65 12.97
N LEU A 374 8.63 8.72 11.66
CA LEU A 374 9.44 7.77 10.90
C LEU A 374 10.87 7.64 11.45
N ARG A 375 11.51 8.76 11.82
CA ARG A 375 12.83 8.75 12.48
C ARG A 375 12.82 7.97 13.79
N LYS A 376 11.83 8.21 14.64
CA LYS A 376 11.67 7.50 15.93
C LYS A 376 11.41 6.01 15.75
N GLU A 377 10.92 5.59 14.59
CA GLU A 377 10.72 4.18 14.22
C GLU A 377 11.93 3.56 13.49
N GLY A 378 13.00 4.32 13.22
CA GLY A 378 14.21 3.83 12.57
C GLY A 378 14.28 4.02 11.04
N TYR A 379 13.38 4.77 10.43
CA TYR A 379 13.31 4.98 8.97
C TYR A 379 14.24 6.06 8.41
N ASP A 380 15.13 6.64 9.22
CA ASP A 380 16.08 7.66 8.76
C ASP A 380 16.89 7.21 7.52
N ASP A 381 17.14 8.11 6.58
CA ASP A 381 18.07 7.83 5.49
C ASP A 381 19.49 7.73 6.04
N GLU A 382 20.27 6.75 5.58
CA GLU A 382 21.66 6.65 6.02
C GLU A 382 22.44 7.95 5.70
N PRO A 383 23.29 8.45 6.61
CA PRO A 383 24.14 9.62 6.36
C PRO A 383 25.12 9.49 5.19
N GLY A 384 25.19 8.35 4.48
CA GLY A 384 26.13 8.10 3.36
C GLY A 384 25.57 8.36 1.95
N ALA A 385 24.25 8.39 1.76
CA ALA A 385 23.66 8.42 0.41
C ALA A 385 23.80 9.76 -0.33
N ARG A 386 24.18 10.85 0.36
CA ARG A 386 24.28 12.20 -0.21
C ARG A 386 25.65 12.57 -0.79
N ARG A 387 26.66 11.68 -0.77
CA ARG A 387 28.06 12.06 -1.08
C ARG A 387 28.63 11.56 -2.42
N ARG A 388 27.79 11.10 -3.36
CA ARG A 388 28.24 10.68 -4.71
C ARG A 388 27.53 11.38 -5.86
N GLN A 389 27.18 12.66 -5.71
CA GLN A 389 26.92 13.52 -6.87
C GLN A 389 27.55 14.89 -6.63
N SER A 390 28.85 14.98 -6.88
CA SER A 390 29.50 16.26 -7.16
C SER A 390 29.85 16.28 -8.65
N PRO A 391 29.54 17.37 -9.38
CA PRO A 391 29.78 17.43 -10.81
C PRO A 391 31.29 17.47 -11.06
N ARG A 392 31.82 16.47 -11.78
CA ARG A 392 33.16 16.58 -12.36
C ARG A 392 33.14 17.75 -13.34
N ARG A 393 33.68 18.90 -12.92
CA ARG A 393 34.10 19.98 -13.80
C ARG A 393 34.97 19.38 -14.90
N ARG A 394 34.52 19.49 -16.16
CA ARG A 394 35.37 19.29 -17.33
C ARG A 394 36.50 20.33 -17.25
N ALA A 395 37.71 19.89 -16.93
CA ALA A 395 38.90 20.65 -17.22
C ALA A 395 39.10 20.63 -18.75
N GLY A 396 39.06 21.80 -19.37
CA GLY A 396 39.41 21.96 -20.78
C GLY A 396 40.88 21.62 -20.99
N ALA A 397 41.14 20.55 -21.75
CA ALA A 397 42.46 20.29 -22.29
C ALA A 397 42.66 21.20 -23.52
N GLY A 398 43.73 21.99 -23.47
CA GLY A 398 44.13 22.92 -24.51
C GLY A 398 44.47 22.21 -25.82
N GLY A 399 44.03 22.82 -26.93
CA GLY A 399 44.49 22.46 -28.27
C GLY A 399 45.75 23.26 -28.60
N SER A 400 46.90 22.60 -28.55
CA SER A 400 48.16 23.10 -29.12
C SER A 400 48.54 22.27 -30.35
N GLY A 401 48.48 22.92 -31.53
CA GLY A 401 49.44 22.83 -32.64
C GLY A 401 49.71 21.49 -33.33
N GLY A 402 49.49 21.43 -34.66
CA GLY A 402 50.03 20.32 -35.46
C GLY A 402 49.70 20.30 -36.96
N ARG A 403 50.12 21.34 -37.69
CA ARG A 403 50.45 21.41 -39.14
C ARG A 403 50.12 20.20 -40.04
N ALA A 404 49.37 20.45 -41.12
CA ALA A 404 49.52 19.72 -42.39
C ALA A 404 49.73 20.73 -43.54
N ARG A 405 50.82 20.52 -44.29
CA ARG A 405 51.27 21.30 -45.45
C ARG A 405 50.45 20.90 -46.67
N SER A 406 49.96 21.86 -47.46
CA SER A 406 49.60 21.63 -48.86
C SER A 406 50.65 22.29 -49.76
N ARG A 407 51.26 21.48 -50.63
CA ARG A 407 52.11 21.91 -51.74
C ARG A 407 51.27 21.87 -53.01
N ALA A 408 51.54 22.83 -53.88
CA ALA A 408 50.92 23.09 -55.17
C ALA A 408 51.13 21.97 -56.21
N GLY A 409 50.27 21.96 -57.24
CA GLY A 409 50.49 21.18 -58.45
C GLY A 409 49.30 21.07 -59.41
N GLN A 410 49.05 22.15 -60.17
CA GLN A 410 48.93 22.16 -61.64
C GLN A 410 47.69 21.56 -62.35
N GLY A 411 47.09 22.40 -63.20
CA GLY A 411 46.12 22.02 -64.24
C GLY A 411 45.60 23.23 -65.02
N ASP A 412 46.39 23.71 -66.01
CA ASP A 412 45.98 24.67 -67.05
C ASP A 412 45.22 23.96 -68.17
N ARG A 413 44.07 24.51 -68.58
CA ARG A 413 43.75 25.06 -69.92
C ARG A 413 42.25 25.14 -70.17
#